data_AF-A0A6A6TN94-F1
#
_entry.id   AF-A0A6A6TN94-F1
#
_cell.length_a   1.000
_cell.length_b   1.000
_cell.length_c   1.000
_cell.angle_alpha   90.00
_cell.angle_beta   90.00
_cell.angle_gamma   90.00
#
_symmetry.space_group_name_H-M   'P 1'
#
loop_
_entity.id
_entity.type
_entity.pdbx_description
1 polymer ?
#
loop_
_entity_poly.entity_id
_entity_poly.type
_entity_poly.pdbx_seq_one_letter_code
_entity_poly.pdbx_strand_id
1 'polypeptide(L)'
;MADKAPYPTQRSSKWRTQKPLVKNEGAMNGGINIVTDKATGKAYIEKVTKRDEIQRGMAEVEISILRQLKGNDFVVQIADWYLDLTKGREQGGIILEFCTKGSLESLIERHRLNNRPISEQWIWRWACQLAGGLAYCHYGPTYDTSRNSDWNYVIHREQPMYGRRSDVYQLGLVLICLCNLRHVPGTYDRDMPAPKYTSYLNHVIKECLVPVPDKRWTAIDMKNYTKEKYTRLRDSLGKELDLVLPVSAS
;
A
#
# COMPACT_ATOMS: atom_id res chain seq x y z
N MET A 1 29.27 -11.85 2.05
CA MET A 1 28.17 -12.12 2.99
C MET A 1 28.23 -11.04 4.05
N ALA A 2 27.35 -10.03 3.98
CA ALA A 2 27.33 -8.99 5.00
C ALA A 2 26.79 -9.59 6.29
N ASP A 3 27.55 -9.43 7.38
CA ASP A 3 27.15 -9.77 8.75
C ASP A 3 25.79 -9.12 9.04
N LYS A 4 24.71 -9.90 8.97
CA LYS A 4 23.40 -9.47 9.44
C LYS A 4 23.46 -9.54 10.95
N ALA A 5 23.66 -8.38 11.59
CA ALA A 5 23.44 -8.27 13.03
C ALA A 5 22.11 -8.98 13.38
N PRO A 6 22.10 -9.84 14.41
CA PRO A 6 20.93 -10.64 14.73
C PRO A 6 19.73 -9.73 15.00
N TYR A 7 18.55 -10.13 14.52
CA TYR A 7 17.32 -9.40 14.84
C TYR A 7 17.12 -9.35 16.36
N PRO A 8 16.55 -8.26 16.90
CA PRO A 8 16.12 -8.24 18.29
C PRO A 8 15.17 -9.42 18.54
N THR A 9 15.47 -10.28 19.50
CA THR A 9 14.64 -11.47 19.78
C THR A 9 13.39 -11.14 20.60
N GLN A 10 13.38 -9.96 21.25
CA GLN A 10 12.27 -9.51 22.06
C GLN A 10 11.75 -8.15 21.60
N ARG A 11 10.44 -7.99 21.75
CA ARG A 11 9.74 -6.73 21.55
C ARG A 11 10.27 -5.67 22.53
N SER A 12 10.59 -4.49 22.02
CA SER A 12 11.05 -3.38 22.86
C SER A 12 10.04 -3.04 23.95
N SER A 13 10.53 -2.85 25.18
CA SER A 13 9.72 -2.49 26.34
C SER A 13 9.10 -1.09 26.25
N LYS A 14 9.52 -0.26 25.29
CA LYS A 14 8.93 1.06 25.01
C LYS A 14 7.49 0.98 24.49
N TRP A 15 7.08 -0.17 23.95
CA TRP A 15 5.75 -0.35 23.38
C TRP A 15 4.75 -0.81 24.45
N ARG A 16 3.60 -0.12 24.54
CA ARG A 16 2.45 -0.54 25.36
C ARG A 16 1.30 -0.93 24.44
N THR A 17 0.82 -2.16 24.57
CA THR A 17 -0.37 -2.62 23.84
C THR A 17 -1.62 -1.96 24.41
N GLN A 18 -2.45 -1.38 23.54
CA GLN A 18 -3.71 -0.75 23.93
C GLN A 18 -4.89 -1.68 23.71
N LYS A 19 -5.09 -2.11 22.46
CA LYS A 19 -6.22 -2.95 22.08
C LYS A 19 -5.90 -3.80 20.85
N PRO A 20 -6.45 -5.03 20.76
CA PRO A 20 -6.47 -5.77 19.50
C PRO A 20 -7.42 -5.06 18.52
N LEU A 21 -6.99 -4.86 17.28
CA LEU A 21 -7.85 -4.38 16.19
C LEU A 21 -8.62 -5.52 15.53
N VAL A 22 -7.98 -6.67 15.39
CA VAL A 22 -8.58 -7.88 14.84
C VAL A 22 -8.15 -9.04 15.74
N LYS A 23 -9.13 -9.71 16.36
CA LYS A 23 -8.90 -10.90 17.21
C LYS A 23 -8.81 -12.20 16.41
N ASN A 24 -9.26 -12.20 15.16
CA ASN A 24 -9.27 -13.37 14.27
C ASN A 24 -8.04 -13.38 13.36
N GLU A 25 -7.47 -14.57 13.17
CA GLU A 25 -6.34 -14.86 12.29
C GLU A 25 -6.63 -14.37 10.86
N GLY A 26 -6.08 -13.21 10.49
CA GLY A 26 -5.90 -12.91 9.07
C GLY A 26 -5.01 -13.98 8.44
N ALA A 27 -5.15 -14.23 7.14
CA ALA A 27 -4.39 -15.30 6.46
C ALA A 27 -2.88 -15.24 6.77
N MET A 28 -2.31 -14.03 6.81
CA MET A 28 -0.87 -13.76 6.90
C MET A 28 -0.42 -13.06 8.22
N ASN A 29 -1.18 -13.11 9.32
CA ASN A 29 -0.74 -12.56 10.61
C ASN A 29 -1.31 -13.31 11.81
N GLY A 30 -0.56 -13.33 12.92
CA GLY A 30 -0.96 -13.90 14.20
C GLY A 30 -1.76 -12.93 15.08
N GLY A 31 -2.15 -11.78 14.53
CA GLY A 31 -2.90 -10.73 15.23
C GLY A 31 -2.44 -9.32 14.84
N ILE A 32 -3.36 -8.36 14.92
CA ILE A 32 -3.10 -6.93 14.70
C ILE A 32 -3.49 -6.16 15.96
N ASN A 33 -2.53 -5.45 16.55
CA ASN A 33 -2.73 -4.67 17.77
C ASN A 33 -2.45 -3.19 17.52
N ILE A 34 -3.22 -2.30 18.17
CA ILE A 34 -2.77 -0.92 18.37
C ILE A 34 -1.84 -0.89 19.56
N VAL A 35 -0.66 -0.29 19.37
CA VAL A 35 0.35 -0.09 20.40
C VAL A 35 0.68 1.39 20.49
N THR A 36 1.16 1.84 21.64
CA THR A 36 1.68 3.21 21.81
C THR A 36 3.11 3.18 22.27
N ASP A 37 3.90 4.11 21.73
CA ASP A 37 5.17 4.49 22.33
C ASP A 37 4.91 5.11 23.70
N LYS A 38 5.50 4.53 24.76
CA LYS A 38 5.33 5.01 26.14
C LYS A 38 5.91 6.41 26.36
N ALA A 39 6.95 6.80 25.62
CA ALA A 39 7.60 8.09 25.78
C ALA A 39 6.81 9.22 25.10
N THR A 40 6.35 8.99 23.87
CA THR A 40 5.69 10.01 23.05
C THR A 40 4.17 9.95 23.09
N GLY A 41 3.58 8.83 23.50
CA GLY A 41 2.14 8.57 23.43
C GLY A 41 1.62 8.31 22.02
N LYS A 42 2.47 8.38 20.98
CA LYS A 42 2.08 8.18 19.58
C LYS A 42 1.64 6.73 19.33
N ALA A 43 0.57 6.56 18.56
CA ALA A 43 -0.01 5.26 18.22
C ALA A 43 0.62 4.63 16.97
N TYR A 44 0.72 3.31 16.99
CA TYR A 44 1.32 2.45 15.97
C TYR A 44 0.51 1.15 15.86
N ILE A 45 0.78 0.39 14.81
CA ILE A 45 0.25 -0.95 14.60
C ILE A 45 1.32 -1.98 14.84
N GLU A 46 1.04 -2.98 15.66
CA GLU A 46 1.85 -4.18 15.78
C GLU A 46 1.16 -5.31 15.02
N LYS A 47 1.81 -5.77 13.96
CA LYS A 47 1.46 -7.01 13.25
C LYS A 47 2.28 -8.14 13.85
N VAL A 48 1.61 -9.05 14.55
CA VAL A 48 2.23 -10.26 15.11
C VAL A 48 2.42 -11.27 13.98
N THR A 49 3.57 -11.91 13.92
CA THR A 49 3.87 -12.91 12.89
C THR A 49 3.51 -14.31 13.37
N LYS A 50 2.87 -15.11 12.50
CA LYS A 50 2.57 -16.52 12.82
C LYS A 50 3.85 -17.34 12.86
N ARG A 51 3.86 -18.40 13.68
CA ARG A 51 5.01 -19.31 13.81
C ARG A 51 5.42 -19.95 12.48
N ASP A 52 4.46 -20.34 11.65
CA ASP A 52 4.72 -20.97 10.35
C ASP A 52 5.40 -20.00 9.37
N GLU A 53 4.98 -18.74 9.35
CA GLU A 53 5.62 -17.67 8.56
C GLU A 53 7.05 -17.38 9.01
N ILE A 54 7.33 -17.47 10.33
CA ILE A 54 8.68 -17.37 10.87
C ILE A 54 9.53 -18.55 10.40
N GLN A 55 9.03 -19.78 10.54
CA GLN A 55 9.73 -21.00 10.15
C GLN A 55 10.02 -21.08 8.64
N ARG A 56 9.16 -20.47 7.82
CA ARG A 56 9.35 -20.35 6.36
C ARG A 56 10.26 -19.20 5.94
N GLY A 57 10.75 -18.38 6.88
CA GLY A 57 11.57 -17.20 6.59
C GLY A 57 10.79 -16.02 5.99
N MET A 58 9.46 -16.09 5.93
CA MET A 58 8.62 -15.03 5.37
C MET A 58 8.67 -13.76 6.22
N ALA A 59 8.80 -13.91 7.55
CA ALA A 59 8.98 -12.81 8.49
C ALA A 59 10.23 -11.96 8.14
N GLU A 60 11.35 -12.62 7.86
CA GLU A 60 12.61 -11.95 7.51
C GLU A 60 12.50 -11.21 6.18
N VAL A 61 11.82 -11.82 5.20
CA VAL A 61 11.56 -11.22 3.89
C VAL A 61 10.71 -9.95 4.06
N GLU A 62 9.63 -10.02 4.83
CA GLU A 62 8.75 -8.86 5.08
C GLU A 62 9.51 -7.73 5.79
N ILE A 63 10.26 -8.04 6.86
CA ILE A 63 11.09 -7.06 7.57
C ILE A 63 12.13 -6.42 6.63
N SER A 64 12.81 -7.23 5.81
CA SER A 64 13.82 -6.74 4.87
C SER A 64 13.21 -5.81 3.82
N ILE A 65 12.04 -6.17 3.26
CA ILE A 65 11.33 -5.35 2.28
C ILE A 65 10.91 -4.02 2.91
N LEU A 66 10.26 -4.03 4.07
CA LEU A 66 9.79 -2.81 4.72
C LEU A 66 10.93 -1.89 5.14
N ARG A 67 12.07 -2.45 5.56
CA ARG A 67 13.29 -1.67 5.85
C ARG A 67 13.83 -0.97 4.60
N GLN A 68 13.81 -1.65 3.46
CA GLN A 68 14.22 -1.08 2.17
C GLN A 68 13.24 0.01 1.70
N LEU A 69 11.95 -0.14 2.00
CA LEU A 69 10.91 0.83 1.61
C LEU A 69 10.84 2.07 2.51
N LYS A 70 11.58 2.08 3.62
CA LYS A 70 11.61 3.20 4.57
C LYS A 70 12.02 4.50 3.90
N GLY A 71 11.33 5.59 4.22
CA GLY A 71 11.54 6.92 3.66
C GLY A 71 10.65 7.27 2.46
N ASN A 72 9.83 6.33 1.97
CA ASN A 72 8.83 6.63 0.96
C ASN A 72 7.49 7.07 1.58
N ASP A 73 7.01 8.27 1.25
CA ASP A 73 5.77 8.84 1.83
C ASP A 73 4.47 8.10 1.45
N PHE A 74 4.50 7.20 0.48
CA PHE A 74 3.32 6.49 -0.03
C PHE A 74 3.28 5.00 0.34
N VAL A 75 4.23 4.57 1.17
CA VAL A 75 4.28 3.22 1.74
C VAL A 75 4.25 3.35 3.27
N VAL A 76 3.55 2.42 3.93
CA VAL A 76 3.49 2.40 5.40
C VAL A 76 4.88 2.21 5.99
N GLN A 77 5.28 3.11 6.90
CA GLN A 77 6.61 3.12 7.50
C GLN A 77 6.77 2.09 8.62
N ILE A 78 7.88 1.36 8.59
CA ILE A 78 8.33 0.51 9.69
C ILE A 78 9.00 1.34 10.80
N ALA A 79 8.49 1.19 12.02
CA ALA A 79 8.98 1.87 13.20
C ALA A 79 9.90 0.99 14.06
N ASP A 80 9.61 -0.31 14.15
CA ASP A 80 10.36 -1.28 14.96
C ASP A 80 10.03 -2.72 14.52
N TRP A 81 10.83 -3.70 14.98
CA TRP A 81 10.59 -5.13 14.70
C TRP A 81 11.30 -6.00 15.74
N TYR A 82 10.84 -7.24 15.87
CA TYR A 82 11.52 -8.29 16.63
C TYR A 82 11.26 -9.65 15.99
N LEU A 83 12.24 -10.54 16.10
CA LEU A 83 12.18 -11.88 15.53
C LEU A 83 13.10 -12.84 16.32
N ASP A 84 12.50 -13.78 17.02
CA ASP A 84 13.16 -14.90 17.67
C ASP A 84 13.01 -16.14 16.76
N LEU A 85 14.15 -16.67 16.31
CA LEU A 85 14.21 -17.87 15.47
C LEU A 85 14.54 -19.14 16.28
N THR A 86 14.66 -19.01 17.62
CA THR A 86 15.00 -20.14 18.49
C THR A 86 13.89 -21.19 18.42
N LYS A 87 14.26 -22.41 18.01
CA LYS A 87 13.34 -23.54 17.87
C LYS A 87 12.55 -23.76 19.17
N GLY A 88 11.23 -23.78 19.06
CA GLY A 88 10.29 -23.94 20.19
C GLY A 88 9.95 -22.64 20.92
N ARG A 89 10.57 -21.51 20.56
CA ARG A 89 10.30 -20.16 21.09
C ARG A 89 10.07 -19.13 19.99
N GLU A 90 9.78 -19.59 18.77
CA GLU A 90 9.65 -18.71 17.61
C GLU A 90 8.53 -17.70 17.83
N GLN A 91 8.89 -16.43 17.77
CA GLN A 91 7.98 -15.30 17.92
C GLN A 91 8.50 -14.12 17.12
N GLY A 92 7.61 -13.27 16.65
CA GLY A 92 8.01 -12.10 15.89
C GLY A 92 6.87 -11.12 15.72
N GLY A 93 7.23 -9.91 15.35
CA GLY A 93 6.28 -8.86 15.06
C GLY A 93 6.93 -7.66 14.41
N ILE A 94 6.11 -6.90 13.69
CA ILE A 94 6.51 -5.69 12.98
C ILE A 94 5.65 -4.55 13.49
N ILE A 95 6.30 -3.46 13.88
CA ILE A 95 5.64 -2.25 14.36
C ILE A 95 5.65 -1.25 13.21
N LEU A 96 4.47 -0.86 12.78
CA LEU A 96 4.18 0.00 11.64
C LEU A 96 3.53 1.30 12.12
N GLU A 97 3.68 2.37 11.36
CA GLU A 97 2.88 3.57 11.61
C GLU A 97 1.37 3.29 11.56
N PHE A 98 0.59 4.07 12.31
CA PHE A 98 -0.85 3.91 12.35
C PHE A 98 -1.56 4.87 11.41
N CYS A 99 -2.19 4.33 10.36
CA CYS A 99 -3.05 5.08 9.44
C CYS A 99 -4.45 5.32 10.07
N THR A 100 -4.73 6.54 10.48
CA THR A 100 -5.92 6.88 11.31
C THR A 100 -7.26 6.88 10.57
N LYS A 101 -7.27 6.87 9.23
CA LYS A 101 -8.49 7.02 8.40
C LYS A 101 -9.09 5.70 7.92
N GLY A 102 -8.49 4.56 8.28
CA GLY A 102 -8.94 3.23 7.85
C GLY A 102 -8.52 2.89 6.42
N SER A 103 -9.09 1.81 5.88
CA SER A 103 -8.81 1.31 4.54
C SER A 103 -9.63 2.02 3.45
N LEU A 104 -9.17 1.92 2.19
CA LEU A 104 -9.96 2.35 1.03
C LEU A 104 -11.29 1.58 0.89
N GLU A 105 -11.32 0.32 1.32
CA GLU A 105 -12.56 -0.48 1.40
C GLU A 105 -13.56 0.13 2.38
N SER A 106 -13.11 0.52 3.59
CA SER A 106 -13.95 1.19 4.59
C SER A 106 -14.46 2.54 4.07
N LEU A 107 -13.64 3.24 3.27
CA LEU A 107 -14.04 4.47 2.60
C LEU A 107 -15.13 4.22 1.55
N ILE A 108 -14.97 3.21 0.69
CA ILE A 108 -15.98 2.80 -0.30
C ILE A 108 -17.30 2.53 0.40
N GLU A 109 -17.27 1.74 1.48
CA GLU A 109 -18.48 1.39 2.22
C GLU A 109 -19.20 2.63 2.78
N ARG A 110 -18.46 3.56 3.38
CA ARG A 110 -19.01 4.83 3.89
C ARG A 110 -19.67 5.67 2.79
N HIS A 111 -19.04 5.79 1.63
CA HIS A 111 -19.63 6.54 0.50
C HIS A 111 -20.85 5.84 -0.10
N ARG A 112 -20.80 4.50 -0.16
CA ARG A 112 -21.91 3.66 -0.62
C ARG A 112 -23.13 3.81 0.29
N LEU A 113 -22.95 3.72 1.61
CA LEU A 113 -24.02 3.87 2.61
C LEU A 113 -24.63 5.29 2.59
N ASN A 114 -23.81 6.30 2.34
CA ASN A 114 -24.27 7.69 2.22
C ASN A 114 -24.79 8.06 0.82
N ASN A 115 -24.83 7.10 -0.12
CA ASN A 115 -25.21 7.29 -1.51
C ASN A 115 -24.53 8.50 -2.19
N ARG A 116 -23.26 8.76 -1.84
CA ARG A 116 -22.50 9.90 -2.36
C ARG A 116 -21.27 9.41 -3.11
N PRO A 117 -21.10 9.73 -4.40
CA PRO A 117 -19.87 9.39 -5.12
C PRO A 117 -18.65 10.04 -4.44
N ILE A 118 -17.49 9.42 -4.62
CA ILE A 118 -16.23 10.03 -4.23
C ILE A 118 -15.92 11.14 -5.24
N SER A 119 -15.48 12.30 -4.76
CA SER A 119 -15.04 13.38 -5.66
C SER A 119 -13.84 12.93 -6.50
N GLU A 120 -13.88 13.27 -7.78
CA GLU A 120 -12.81 12.95 -8.72
C GLU A 120 -11.45 13.49 -8.27
N GLN A 121 -11.44 14.64 -7.58
CA GLN A 121 -10.22 15.22 -7.03
C GLN A 121 -9.48 14.26 -6.09
N TRP A 122 -10.23 13.51 -5.27
CA TRP A 122 -9.66 12.50 -4.36
C TRP A 122 -9.17 11.27 -5.10
N ILE A 123 -9.90 10.83 -6.12
CA ILE A 123 -9.47 9.70 -6.95
C ILE A 123 -8.13 10.00 -7.63
N TRP A 124 -7.95 11.21 -8.18
CA TRP A 124 -6.67 11.62 -8.74
C TRP A 124 -5.54 11.66 -7.70
N ARG A 125 -5.81 12.19 -6.50
CA ARG A 125 -4.81 12.21 -5.41
C ARG A 125 -4.35 10.81 -5.06
N TRP A 126 -5.28 9.87 -4.85
CA TRP A 126 -4.92 8.49 -4.54
C TRP A 126 -4.27 7.78 -5.72
N ALA A 127 -4.71 8.00 -6.95
CA ALA A 127 -4.05 7.45 -8.13
C ALA A 127 -2.59 7.89 -8.21
N CYS A 128 -2.28 9.17 -7.97
CA CYS A 128 -0.92 9.69 -7.91
C CYS A 128 -0.09 9.04 -6.79
N GLN A 129 -0.65 8.94 -5.58
CA GLN A 129 0.04 8.38 -4.41
C GLN A 129 0.31 6.88 -4.58
N LEU A 130 -0.71 6.11 -4.98
CA LEU A 130 -0.61 4.67 -5.21
C LEU A 130 0.35 4.35 -6.36
N ALA A 131 0.27 5.07 -7.48
CA ALA A 131 1.22 4.91 -8.58
C ALA A 131 2.64 5.30 -8.17
N GLY A 132 2.80 6.35 -7.36
CA GLY A 132 4.08 6.77 -6.79
C GLY A 132 4.73 5.71 -5.90
N GLY A 133 3.97 5.16 -4.95
CA GLY A 133 4.41 4.07 -4.09
C GLY A 133 4.74 2.80 -4.88
N LEU A 134 3.90 2.44 -5.85
CA LEU A 134 4.12 1.29 -6.70
C LEU A 134 5.37 1.44 -7.57
N ALA A 135 5.60 2.61 -8.16
CA ALA A 135 6.82 2.90 -8.92
C ALA A 135 8.06 2.79 -8.03
N TYR A 136 7.99 3.23 -6.77
CA TYR A 136 9.09 3.08 -5.84
C TYR A 136 9.37 1.60 -5.51
N CYS A 137 8.33 0.79 -5.28
CA CYS A 137 8.46 -0.67 -5.12
C CYS A 137 9.14 -1.34 -6.32
N HIS A 138 8.74 -0.95 -7.53
CA HIS A 138 9.15 -1.56 -8.80
C HIS A 138 10.52 -1.13 -9.31
N TYR A 139 10.98 0.08 -8.96
CA TYR A 139 12.14 0.69 -9.58
C TYR A 139 13.13 1.30 -8.58
N GLY A 140 12.77 1.41 -7.30
CA GLY A 140 13.58 2.03 -6.26
C GLY A 140 13.52 3.57 -6.24
N PRO A 141 14.33 4.21 -5.38
CA PRO A 141 14.22 5.64 -5.08
C PRO A 141 14.52 6.56 -6.27
N THR A 142 15.43 6.13 -7.14
CA THR A 142 15.84 6.89 -8.32
C THR A 142 14.96 6.65 -9.54
N TYR A 143 14.08 5.64 -9.48
CA TYR A 143 13.31 5.12 -10.63
C TYR A 143 14.18 4.68 -11.83
N ASP A 144 15.49 4.54 -11.61
CA ASP A 144 16.48 4.12 -12.61
C ASP A 144 17.10 2.79 -12.18
N THR A 145 16.77 1.73 -12.91
CA THR A 145 17.24 0.37 -12.59
C THR A 145 18.74 0.22 -12.75
N SER A 146 19.41 1.06 -13.56
CA SER A 146 20.86 1.03 -13.73
C SER A 146 21.60 1.58 -12.51
N ARG A 147 20.96 2.46 -11.75
CA ARG A 147 21.52 3.13 -10.56
C ARG A 147 21.14 2.44 -9.24
N ASN A 148 20.29 1.41 -9.30
CA ASN A 148 19.73 0.72 -8.14
C ASN A 148 20.13 -0.77 -8.14
N SER A 149 21.42 -1.07 -8.29
CA SER A 149 21.95 -2.46 -8.35
C SER A 149 21.56 -3.30 -7.13
N ASP A 150 21.40 -2.65 -5.98
CA ASP A 150 21.15 -3.31 -4.70
C ASP A 150 19.65 -3.33 -4.33
N TRP A 151 18.78 -2.84 -5.23
CA TRP A 151 17.34 -2.78 -4.97
C TRP A 151 16.66 -4.12 -5.20
N ASN A 152 16.08 -4.68 -4.15
CA ASN A 152 15.25 -5.85 -4.28
C ASN A 152 13.84 -5.44 -4.72
N TYR A 153 13.47 -5.76 -5.96
CA TYR A 153 12.19 -5.37 -6.53
C TYR A 153 11.02 -5.99 -5.76
N VAL A 154 10.06 -5.14 -5.37
CA VAL A 154 8.85 -5.58 -4.67
C VAL A 154 7.74 -5.69 -5.69
N ILE A 155 7.44 -6.92 -6.11
CA ILE A 155 6.44 -7.25 -7.14
C ILE A 155 5.53 -8.37 -6.65
N HIS A 156 4.30 -8.45 -7.15
CA HIS A 156 3.38 -9.55 -6.82
C HIS A 156 3.97 -10.92 -7.24
N ARG A 157 3.91 -11.91 -6.33
CA ARG A 157 4.70 -13.15 -6.41
C ARG A 157 3.97 -14.37 -7.02
N GLU A 158 2.69 -14.27 -7.37
CA GLU A 158 1.93 -15.46 -7.79
C GLU A 158 1.83 -15.63 -9.31
N GLN A 159 2.15 -16.83 -9.80
CA GLN A 159 2.09 -17.34 -11.19
C GLN A 159 3.09 -16.72 -12.20
N PRO A 160 3.59 -17.52 -13.18
CA PRO A 160 4.71 -17.15 -14.07
C PRO A 160 4.44 -15.98 -15.02
N MET A 161 3.22 -15.45 -15.08
CA MET A 161 2.83 -14.30 -15.92
C MET A 161 2.60 -13.00 -15.15
N TYR A 162 2.80 -12.98 -13.83
CA TYR A 162 2.62 -11.79 -13.00
C TYR A 162 3.96 -11.11 -12.73
N GLY A 163 4.02 -9.82 -13.01
CA GLY A 163 5.19 -8.96 -12.78
C GLY A 163 4.74 -7.52 -12.56
N ARG A 164 5.64 -6.55 -12.72
CA ARG A 164 5.35 -5.12 -12.50
C ARG A 164 4.06 -4.63 -13.17
N ARG A 165 3.78 -5.13 -14.38
CA ARG A 165 2.57 -4.79 -15.14
C ARG A 165 1.31 -5.30 -14.46
N SER A 166 1.33 -6.45 -13.82
CA SER A 166 0.15 -7.01 -13.14
C SER A 166 -0.28 -6.19 -11.94
N ASP A 167 0.67 -5.60 -11.22
CA ASP A 167 0.33 -4.71 -10.10
C ASP A 167 -0.37 -3.44 -10.62
N VAL A 168 0.03 -2.93 -11.80
CA VAL A 168 -0.66 -1.80 -12.46
C VAL A 168 -2.10 -2.19 -12.84
N TYR A 169 -2.32 -3.43 -13.29
CA TYR A 169 -3.67 -3.93 -13.55
C TYR A 169 -4.52 -3.98 -12.28
N GLN A 170 -3.97 -4.53 -11.20
CA GLN A 170 -4.62 -4.57 -9.89
C GLN A 170 -4.96 -3.16 -9.39
N LEU A 171 -4.04 -2.20 -9.58
CA LEU A 171 -4.30 -0.79 -9.26
C LEU A 171 -5.45 -0.20 -10.11
N GLY A 172 -5.52 -0.54 -11.40
CA GLY A 172 -6.65 -0.19 -12.26
C GLY A 172 -7.98 -0.73 -11.73
N LEU A 173 -8.01 -1.97 -11.24
CA LEU A 173 -9.20 -2.55 -10.60
C LEU A 173 -9.57 -1.83 -9.30
N VAL A 174 -8.60 -1.42 -8.48
CA VAL A 174 -8.84 -0.60 -7.27
C VAL A 174 -9.49 0.74 -7.64
N LEU A 175 -9.03 1.38 -8.72
CA LEU A 175 -9.65 2.62 -9.20
C LEU A 175 -11.09 2.40 -9.68
N ILE A 176 -11.39 1.28 -10.35
CA ILE A 176 -12.77 0.91 -10.70
C ILE A 176 -13.64 0.77 -9.44
N CYS A 177 -13.15 0.06 -8.43
CA CYS A 177 -13.85 -0.13 -7.16
C CYS A 177 -14.17 1.21 -6.48
N LEU A 178 -13.18 2.12 -6.44
CA LEU A 178 -13.37 3.46 -5.88
C LEU A 178 -14.39 4.28 -6.66
N CYS A 179 -14.29 4.31 -8.00
CA CYS A 179 -15.17 5.11 -8.84
C CYS A 179 -16.63 4.62 -8.76
N ASN A 180 -16.84 3.31 -8.70
CA ASN A 180 -18.15 2.68 -8.75
C ASN A 180 -18.71 2.29 -7.37
N LEU A 181 -17.98 2.59 -6.29
CA LEU A 181 -18.32 2.23 -4.91
C LEU A 181 -18.61 0.74 -4.72
N ARG A 182 -17.71 -0.11 -5.24
CA ARG A 182 -17.82 -1.58 -5.17
C ARG A 182 -16.65 -2.17 -4.39
N HIS A 183 -16.91 -3.23 -3.63
CA HIS A 183 -15.88 -4.00 -2.92
C HIS A 183 -15.05 -4.89 -3.86
N VAL A 184 -15.69 -5.36 -4.93
CA VAL A 184 -15.04 -6.12 -6.01
C VAL A 184 -15.40 -5.48 -7.35
N PRO A 185 -14.49 -5.46 -8.35
CA PRO A 185 -14.72 -4.74 -9.59
C PRO A 185 -15.95 -5.26 -10.36
N GLY A 186 -16.17 -6.58 -10.33
CA GLY A 186 -17.25 -7.24 -11.06
C GLY A 186 -17.19 -6.98 -12.56
N THR A 187 -18.32 -7.05 -13.25
CA THR A 187 -18.44 -6.63 -14.65
C THR A 187 -18.49 -5.10 -14.73
N TYR A 188 -17.71 -4.53 -15.65
CA TYR A 188 -17.64 -3.10 -15.95
C TYR A 188 -17.58 -2.87 -17.46
N ASP A 189 -18.02 -1.69 -17.90
CA ASP A 189 -17.84 -1.23 -19.27
C ASP A 189 -16.35 -0.95 -19.52
N ARG A 190 -15.78 -1.58 -20.55
CA ARG A 190 -14.36 -1.44 -20.87
C ARG A 190 -14.03 -0.10 -21.52
N ASP A 191 -14.99 0.53 -22.18
CA ASP A 191 -14.81 1.83 -22.84
C ASP A 191 -14.99 2.98 -21.85
N MET A 192 -15.90 2.79 -20.89
CA MET A 192 -16.23 3.74 -19.81
C MET A 192 -16.25 3.06 -18.42
N PRO A 193 -15.10 2.63 -17.89
CA PRO A 193 -15.02 1.92 -16.60
C PRO A 193 -15.44 2.75 -15.39
N ALA A 194 -15.48 4.07 -15.52
CA ALA A 194 -15.89 5.03 -14.50
C ALA A 194 -16.83 6.09 -15.12
N PRO A 195 -18.07 5.72 -15.49
CA PRO A 195 -18.93 6.53 -16.38
C PRO A 195 -19.35 7.89 -15.80
N LYS A 196 -19.25 8.07 -14.48
CA LYS A 196 -19.58 9.32 -13.77
C LYS A 196 -18.43 10.33 -13.72
N TYR A 197 -17.26 9.98 -14.24
CA TYR A 197 -16.02 10.74 -14.10
C TYR A 197 -15.48 11.17 -15.47
N THR A 198 -14.48 12.05 -15.47
CA THR A 198 -13.92 12.57 -16.73
C THR A 198 -13.39 11.47 -17.64
N SER A 199 -13.32 11.79 -18.93
CA SER A 199 -12.68 10.95 -19.94
C SER A 199 -11.19 10.70 -19.64
N TYR A 200 -10.51 11.63 -18.95
CA TYR A 200 -9.12 11.46 -18.53
C TYR A 200 -8.96 10.37 -17.48
N LEU A 201 -9.84 10.33 -16.47
CA LEU A 201 -9.79 9.27 -15.47
C LEU A 201 -10.12 7.90 -16.08
N ASN A 202 -11.12 7.86 -16.97
CA ASN A 202 -11.45 6.66 -17.73
C ASN A 202 -10.26 6.18 -18.58
N HIS A 203 -9.52 7.10 -19.20
CA HIS A 203 -8.31 6.76 -19.95
C HIS A 203 -7.24 6.14 -19.05
N VAL A 204 -6.94 6.71 -17.88
CA VAL A 204 -5.97 6.13 -16.93
C VAL A 204 -6.35 4.69 -16.55
N ILE A 205 -7.64 4.46 -16.23
CA ILE A 205 -8.12 3.12 -15.88
C ILE A 205 -7.97 2.15 -17.05
N LYS A 206 -8.29 2.56 -18.29
CA LYS A 206 -8.14 1.73 -19.48
C LYS A 206 -6.69 1.33 -19.74
N GLU A 207 -5.75 2.26 -19.61
CA GLU A 207 -4.33 2.01 -19.81
C GLU A 207 -3.74 1.07 -18.75
N CYS A 208 -4.33 1.03 -17.54
CA CYS A 208 -4.02 0.04 -16.52
C CYS A 208 -4.60 -1.35 -16.86
N LEU A 209 -5.75 -1.41 -17.54
CA LEU A 209 -6.49 -2.64 -17.78
C LEU A 209 -6.24 -3.26 -19.15
N VAL A 210 -5.24 -2.77 -19.90
CA VAL A 210 -4.79 -3.38 -21.15
C VAL A 210 -4.48 -4.86 -20.92
N PRO A 211 -5.12 -5.79 -21.67
CA PRO A 211 -4.96 -7.23 -21.43
C PRO A 211 -3.54 -7.72 -21.64
N VAL A 212 -2.86 -7.19 -22.67
CA VAL A 212 -1.47 -7.54 -23.01
C VAL A 212 -0.52 -6.81 -22.06
N PRO A 213 0.22 -7.51 -21.17
CA PRO A 213 1.02 -6.85 -20.13
C PRO A 213 2.05 -5.85 -20.67
N ASP A 214 2.71 -6.15 -21.78
CA ASP A 214 3.75 -5.28 -22.35
C ASP A 214 3.21 -3.98 -22.95
N LYS A 215 1.93 -3.95 -23.31
CA LYS A 215 1.22 -2.77 -23.81
C LYS A 215 0.57 -1.93 -22.71
N ARG A 216 0.44 -2.50 -21.50
CA ARG A 216 -0.08 -1.79 -20.33
C ARG A 216 0.89 -0.70 -19.92
N TRP A 217 0.45 0.31 -19.19
CA TRP A 217 1.36 1.26 -18.55
C TRP A 217 2.28 0.63 -17.49
N THR A 218 3.44 1.25 -17.26
CA THR A 218 4.26 0.98 -16.08
C THR A 218 3.72 1.80 -14.92
N ALA A 219 4.15 1.48 -13.69
CA ALA A 219 3.86 2.35 -12.56
C ALA A 219 4.45 3.76 -12.74
N ILE A 220 5.57 3.90 -13.48
CA ILE A 220 6.18 5.20 -13.80
C ILE A 220 5.30 5.98 -14.79
N ASP A 221 4.83 5.33 -15.86
CA ASP A 221 3.94 5.97 -16.85
C ASP A 221 2.68 6.50 -16.18
N MET A 222 2.04 5.65 -15.36
CA MET A 222 0.85 6.01 -14.61
C MET A 222 1.11 7.17 -13.63
N LYS A 223 2.20 7.11 -12.86
CA LYS A 223 2.61 8.17 -11.93
C LYS A 223 2.80 9.50 -12.66
N ASN A 224 3.53 9.50 -13.78
CA ASN A 224 3.84 10.72 -14.52
C ASN A 224 2.57 11.32 -15.13
N TYR A 225 1.75 10.50 -15.78
CA TYR A 225 0.51 10.94 -16.40
C TYR A 225 -0.48 11.48 -15.36
N THR A 226 -0.71 10.73 -14.27
CA THR A 226 -1.66 11.15 -13.22
C THR A 226 -1.21 12.44 -12.54
N LYS A 227 0.08 12.58 -12.24
CA LYS A 227 0.64 13.81 -11.66
C LYS A 227 0.48 15.00 -12.61
N GLU A 228 0.82 14.84 -13.88
CA GLU A 228 0.70 15.89 -14.88
C GLU A 228 -0.75 16.33 -15.06
N LYS A 229 -1.67 15.38 -15.29
CA LYS A 229 -3.09 15.67 -15.50
C LYS A 229 -3.75 16.26 -14.26
N TYR A 230 -3.50 15.69 -13.08
CA TYR A 230 -4.07 16.23 -11.86
C TYR A 230 -3.61 17.66 -11.58
N THR A 231 -2.34 17.98 -11.84
CA THR A 231 -1.83 19.35 -11.69
C THR A 231 -2.59 20.35 -12.57
N ARG A 232 -2.99 19.94 -13.78
CA ARG A 232 -3.78 20.78 -14.70
C ARG A 232 -5.27 20.87 -14.33
N LEU A 233 -5.85 19.77 -13.84
CA LEU A 233 -7.28 19.67 -13.56
C LEU A 233 -7.68 20.14 -12.16
N ARG A 234 -6.75 20.16 -11.18
CA ARG A 234 -7.11 20.35 -9.77
C ARG A 234 -7.88 21.64 -9.48
N ASP A 235 -7.64 22.70 -10.25
CA ASP A 235 -8.29 23.99 -10.06
C ASP A 235 -9.69 24.03 -10.70
N SER A 236 -9.92 23.25 -11.77
CA SER A 236 -11.21 23.15 -12.46
C SER A 236 -12.15 22.11 -11.85
N LEU A 237 -11.63 21.11 -11.13
CA LEU A 237 -12.42 20.10 -10.42
C LEU A 237 -13.13 20.65 -9.16
N GLY A 238 -12.95 21.93 -8.84
CA GLY A 238 -13.49 22.58 -7.64
C GLY A 238 -12.65 22.29 -6.38
N LYS A 239 -12.72 23.18 -5.40
CA LYS A 239 -12.13 22.96 -4.07
C LYS A 239 -13.16 22.25 -3.19
N GLU A 240 -12.95 20.98 -2.87
CA GLU A 240 -13.58 20.39 -1.69
C GLU A 240 -12.67 20.60 -0.47
N LEU A 241 -13.28 21.11 0.61
CA LEU A 241 -12.70 21.12 1.95
C LEU A 241 -12.71 19.68 2.49
N ASP A 242 -11.51 19.20 2.81
CA ASP A 242 -11.17 18.10 3.71
C ASP A 242 -11.49 16.64 3.33
N LEU A 243 -10.41 15.94 2.96
CA LEU A 243 -10.15 14.51 3.22
C LEU A 243 -8.69 14.15 2.89
N VAL A 244 -7.73 15.04 3.22
CA VAL A 244 -6.31 14.84 2.94
C VAL A 244 -5.85 13.60 3.71
N LEU A 245 -5.45 12.53 3.00
CA LEU A 245 -4.62 11.50 3.61
C LEU A 245 -3.33 12.19 4.06
N PRO A 246 -2.89 12.02 5.31
CA PRO A 246 -1.72 12.73 5.81
C PRO A 246 -0.54 12.43 4.89
N VAL A 247 0.05 13.49 4.35
CA VAL A 247 1.49 13.51 4.13
C VAL A 247 2.07 13.45 5.53
N SER A 248 2.97 12.50 5.78
CA SER A 248 3.71 12.34 7.02
C SER A 248 4.16 13.73 7.49
N ALA A 249 3.59 14.25 8.58
CA ALA A 249 4.16 15.41 9.23
C ALA A 249 5.48 14.94 9.84
N SER A 250 6.58 15.43 9.26
CA SER A 250 7.94 15.35 9.82
C SER A 250 7.99 15.95 11.22
#